data_AF-A0A6L5XAY5-F1
#
_entry.id   AF-A0A6L5XAY5-F1
#
_cell.length_a   1.000
_cell.length_b   1.000
_cell.length_c   1.000
_cell.angle_alpha   90.00
_cell.angle_beta   90.00
_cell.angle_gamma   90.00
#
_symmetry.space_group_name_H-M   'P 1'
#
loop_
_entity.id
_entity.type
_entity.pdbx_description
1 polymer ?
#
loop_
_entity_poly.entity_id
_entity_poly.type
_entity_poly.pdbx_seq_one_letter_code
_entity_poly.pdbx_strand_id
1 'polypeptide(L)'
;MKQYKVVIVFNDGDEINAKVAAWNQTDALQRIMSNKQATEFITSHDDVKNVDITCLGEYKDIPDDPQRFVLSPSQERDGWLVAADRKTNMVFIFMEGAFRESVEYKPLDDMTPLDAAAAMRELGDWLRLYHADMLGGNETASKINRMRVGALVAEARKKQGLTLRELAELSGVSYQNITKIENGKYNVSIDILNKLCATLGLKIDLSGY
;
A
#
# COMPACT_ATOMS: atom_id res chain seq x y z
N MET A 1 0.91 -12.12 -14.61
CA MET A 1 1.33 -12.31 -13.21
C MET A 1 1.34 -13.79 -12.89
N LYS A 2 2.21 -14.20 -11.99
CA LYS A 2 2.30 -15.57 -11.50
C LYS A 2 1.84 -15.62 -10.06
N GLN A 3 1.32 -16.77 -9.65
CA GLN A 3 1.03 -17.03 -8.25
C GLN A 3 2.34 -17.45 -7.58
N TYR A 4 2.67 -16.82 -6.47
CA TYR A 4 3.82 -17.16 -5.64
C TYR A 4 3.34 -17.65 -4.28
N LYS A 5 3.98 -18.70 -3.77
CA LYS A 5 3.94 -19.08 -2.36
C LYS A 5 5.10 -18.39 -1.68
N VAL A 6 4.83 -17.58 -0.67
CA VAL A 6 5.82 -16.93 0.18
C VAL A 6 5.75 -17.60 1.54
N VAL A 7 6.87 -18.20 1.97
CA VAL A 7 7.04 -18.79 3.29
C VAL A 7 8.13 -18.01 4.02
N ILE A 8 7.80 -17.39 5.15
CA ILE A 8 8.75 -16.71 6.02
C ILE A 8 8.80 -17.51 7.30
N VAL A 9 9.97 -18.04 7.64
CA VAL A 9 10.20 -18.81 8.87
C VAL A 9 10.99 -17.94 9.84
N PHE A 10 10.54 -17.87 11.09
CA PHE A 10 11.19 -17.11 12.16
C PHE A 10 12.08 -18.03 13.02
N ASN A 11 12.97 -17.45 13.83
CA ASN A 11 13.90 -18.22 14.66
C ASN A 11 13.22 -18.97 15.81
N ASP A 12 12.09 -18.46 16.30
CA ASP A 12 11.22 -19.09 17.29
C ASP A 12 10.43 -20.30 16.73
N GLY A 13 10.45 -20.50 15.41
CA GLY A 13 9.83 -21.63 14.71
C GLY A 13 8.46 -21.30 14.10
N ASP A 14 7.95 -20.09 14.30
CA ASP A 14 6.71 -19.66 13.65
C ASP A 14 6.91 -19.40 12.15
N GLU A 15 5.81 -19.45 11.38
CA GLU A 15 5.87 -19.19 9.95
C GLU A 15 4.69 -18.36 9.42
N ILE A 16 4.99 -17.49 8.45
CA ILE A 16 3.99 -16.93 7.53
C ILE A 16 3.99 -17.78 6.28
N ASN A 17 2.82 -18.31 5.90
CA ASN A 17 2.65 -19.09 4.69
C ASN A 17 1.48 -18.51 3.88
N ALA A 18 1.81 -17.76 2.84
CA ALA A 18 0.84 -17.00 2.06
C ALA A 18 0.99 -17.26 0.56
N LYS A 19 -0.14 -17.23 -0.15
CA LYS A 19 -0.19 -17.24 -1.61
C LYS A 19 -0.53 -15.84 -2.11
N VAL A 20 0.26 -15.32 -3.04
CA VAL A 20 0.12 -13.96 -3.56
C VAL A 20 0.31 -13.94 -5.08
N ALA A 21 -0.52 -13.18 -5.77
CA ALA A 21 -0.32 -12.88 -7.19
C ALA A 21 0.69 -11.74 -7.33
N ALA A 22 1.72 -11.95 -8.14
CA ALA A 22 2.79 -10.96 -8.34
C ALA A 22 3.42 -11.09 -9.74
N TRP A 23 4.13 -10.05 -10.18
CA TRP A 23 4.88 -10.07 -11.43
C TRP A 23 6.18 -10.89 -11.33
N ASN A 24 6.80 -10.87 -10.14
CA ASN A 24 8.05 -11.55 -9.83
C ASN A 24 8.14 -11.83 -8.31
N GLN A 25 9.22 -12.50 -7.88
CA GLN A 25 9.43 -12.83 -6.46
C GLN A 25 9.55 -11.58 -5.56
N THR A 26 10.16 -10.50 -6.06
CA THR A 26 10.32 -9.25 -5.29
C THR A 26 8.97 -8.57 -5.04
N ASP A 27 8.11 -8.50 -6.06
CA ASP A 27 6.73 -8.00 -5.95
C ASP A 27 5.89 -8.90 -5.02
N ALA A 28 6.08 -10.23 -5.08
CA ALA A 28 5.42 -11.17 -4.16
C ALA A 28 5.77 -10.86 -2.70
N LEU A 29 7.05 -10.64 -2.40
CA LEU A 29 7.49 -10.30 -1.05
C LEU A 29 6.97 -8.92 -0.61
N GLN A 30 7.06 -7.90 -1.47
CA GLN A 30 6.55 -6.55 -1.18
C GLN A 30 5.06 -6.56 -0.85
N ARG A 31 4.27 -7.37 -1.56
CA ARG A 31 2.84 -7.54 -1.30
C ARG A 31 2.56 -8.18 0.06
N ILE A 32 3.35 -9.17 0.49
CA ILE A 32 3.26 -9.73 1.85
C ILE A 32 3.63 -8.68 2.89
N MET A 33 4.72 -7.95 2.68
CA MET A 33 5.16 -6.91 3.63
C MET A 33 4.22 -5.71 3.72
N SER A 34 3.38 -5.49 2.71
CA SER A 34 2.37 -4.42 2.69
C SER A 34 1.06 -4.82 3.37
N ASN A 35 0.86 -6.10 3.70
CA ASN A 35 -0.31 -6.57 4.42
C ASN A 35 -0.14 -6.30 5.93
N LYS A 36 -1.03 -5.49 6.50
CA LYS A 36 -1.00 -5.10 7.92
C LYS A 36 -0.85 -6.28 8.89
N GLN A 37 -1.58 -7.37 8.67
CA GLN A 37 -1.53 -8.55 9.53
C GLN A 37 -0.18 -9.25 9.43
N ALA A 38 0.37 -9.37 8.22
CA ALA A 38 1.68 -9.95 8.00
C ALA A 38 2.80 -9.06 8.56
N THR A 39 2.73 -7.74 8.39
CA THR A 39 3.70 -6.81 8.96
C THR A 39 3.68 -6.86 10.49
N GLU A 40 2.48 -6.84 11.10
CA GLU A 40 2.31 -6.93 12.55
C GLU A 40 2.90 -8.23 13.09
N PHE A 41 2.62 -9.35 12.42
CA PHE A 41 3.21 -10.66 12.73
C PHE A 41 4.74 -10.62 12.61
N ILE A 42 5.31 -10.11 11.52
CA ILE A 42 6.77 -10.01 11.35
C ILE A 42 7.40 -9.17 12.47
N THR A 43 6.77 -8.06 12.87
CA THR A 43 7.31 -7.21 13.95
C THR A 43 7.15 -7.78 15.35
N SER A 44 6.33 -8.82 15.56
CA SER A 44 6.10 -9.41 16.87
C SER A 44 6.90 -10.68 17.14
N HIS A 45 7.65 -11.18 16.16
CA HIS A 45 8.46 -12.41 16.26
C HIS A 45 9.95 -12.10 16.20
N ASP A 46 10.76 -13.12 16.53
CA ASP A 46 12.22 -13.04 16.46
C ASP A 46 12.73 -12.76 15.03
N ASP A 47 14.04 -12.54 14.89
CA ASP A 47 14.66 -12.35 13.58
C ASP A 47 14.26 -13.46 12.59
N VAL A 48 14.04 -13.05 11.34
CA VAL A 48 13.68 -13.96 10.24
C VAL A 48 14.81 -14.96 10.01
N LYS A 49 14.48 -16.25 10.10
CA LYS A 49 15.40 -17.37 9.86
C LYS A 49 15.60 -17.63 8.36
N ASN A 50 14.50 -17.71 7.61
CA ASN A 50 14.54 -17.92 6.16
C ASN A 50 13.31 -17.35 5.47
N VAL A 51 13.46 -17.00 4.18
CA VAL A 51 12.36 -16.61 3.30
C VAL A 51 12.43 -17.44 2.02
N ASP A 52 11.45 -18.31 1.81
CA ASP A 52 11.30 -19.13 0.61
C ASP A 52 10.15 -18.60 -0.26
N ILE A 53 10.45 -18.31 -1.54
CA ILE A 53 9.46 -17.80 -2.50
C ILE A 53 9.41 -18.72 -3.72
N THR A 54 8.32 -19.50 -3.83
CA THR A 54 8.13 -20.47 -4.91
C THR A 54 7.08 -19.99 -5.90
N CYS A 55 7.40 -19.99 -7.19
CA CYS A 55 6.43 -19.75 -8.26
C CYS A 55 5.51 -20.98 -8.43
N LEU A 56 4.20 -20.82 -8.22
CA LEU A 56 3.20 -21.87 -8.35
C LEU A 56 2.60 -21.97 -9.76
N GLY A 57 2.83 -20.98 -10.63
CA GLY A 57 2.35 -20.98 -12.01
C GLY A 57 1.69 -19.65 -12.42
N GLU A 58 1.08 -19.62 -13.60
CA GLU A 58 0.31 -18.46 -14.07
C GLU A 58 -0.91 -18.21 -13.15
N TYR A 59 -1.10 -16.95 -12.76
CA TYR A 59 -2.27 -16.54 -11.99
C TYR A 59 -3.37 -16.11 -12.96
N LYS A 60 -4.51 -16.82 -12.96
CA LYS A 60 -5.56 -16.66 -13.97
C LYS A 60 -6.56 -15.52 -13.67
N ASP A 61 -6.55 -14.98 -12.45
CA ASP A 61 -7.48 -13.93 -12.01
C ASP A 61 -6.86 -12.53 -12.08
N ILE A 62 -6.04 -12.27 -13.10
CA ILE A 62 -5.57 -10.90 -13.38
C ILE A 62 -6.65 -10.25 -14.23
N PRO A 63 -7.16 -9.06 -13.86
CA PRO A 63 -7.97 -8.28 -14.78
C PRO A 63 -7.19 -8.12 -16.08
N ASP A 64 -7.77 -8.54 -17.22
CA ASP A 64 -7.10 -8.57 -18.54
C ASP A 64 -6.43 -7.23 -18.91
N ASP A 65 -6.92 -6.13 -18.33
CA ASP A 65 -6.41 -4.78 -18.51
C ASP A 65 -6.28 -4.04 -17.16
N PRO A 66 -5.06 -3.75 -16.68
CA PRO A 66 -4.82 -2.93 -15.49
C PRO A 66 -5.38 -1.51 -15.56
N GLN A 67 -5.63 -0.98 -16.78
CA GLN A 67 -6.18 0.35 -17.02
C GLN A 67 -7.69 0.36 -17.29
N ARG A 68 -8.36 -0.80 -17.15
CA ARG A 68 -9.80 -0.92 -17.39
C ARG A 68 -10.60 0.02 -16.50
N PHE A 69 -10.25 0.09 -15.22
CA PHE A 69 -10.94 0.92 -14.26
C PHE A 69 -10.17 2.22 -14.01
N VAL A 70 -10.91 3.32 -13.93
CA VAL A 70 -10.39 4.62 -13.51
C VAL A 70 -11.00 4.98 -12.16
N LEU A 71 -10.16 5.14 -11.16
CA LEU A 71 -10.58 5.53 -9.81
C LEU A 71 -10.41 7.04 -9.62
N SER A 72 -11.40 7.69 -9.02
CA SER A 72 -11.37 9.12 -8.69
C SER A 72 -12.22 9.43 -7.46
N PRO A 73 -11.99 10.55 -6.75
CA PRO A 73 -12.88 11.01 -5.69
C PRO A 73 -14.27 11.40 -6.25
N SER A 74 -15.32 11.10 -5.49
CA SER A 74 -16.66 11.57 -5.80
C SER A 74 -16.76 13.10 -5.66
N GLN A 75 -17.41 13.73 -6.63
CA GLN A 75 -17.72 15.17 -6.59
C GLN A 75 -18.98 15.48 -5.77
N GLU A 76 -19.78 14.45 -5.44
CA GLU A 76 -21.08 14.60 -4.78
C GLU A 76 -21.05 14.20 -3.30
N ARG A 77 -20.19 13.24 -2.93
CA ARG A 77 -20.14 12.66 -1.57
C ARG A 77 -18.71 12.67 -1.05
N ASP A 78 -18.46 13.41 0.03
CA ASP A 78 -17.15 13.45 0.68
C ASP A 78 -16.77 12.07 1.27
N GLY A 79 -15.52 11.65 1.07
CA GLY A 79 -15.03 10.32 1.47
C GLY A 79 -15.54 9.14 0.61
N TRP A 80 -16.18 9.42 -0.53
CA TRP A 80 -16.58 8.39 -1.50
C TRP A 80 -15.69 8.41 -2.75
N LEU A 81 -15.55 7.23 -3.35
CA LEU A 81 -14.79 6.98 -4.57
C LEU A 81 -15.72 6.60 -5.71
N VAL A 82 -15.30 6.94 -6.92
CA VAL A 82 -15.94 6.59 -8.18
C VAL A 82 -14.97 5.76 -9.00
N ALA A 83 -15.34 4.53 -9.34
CA ALA A 83 -14.63 3.67 -10.27
C ALA A 83 -15.41 3.57 -11.58
N ALA A 84 -14.84 4.08 -12.67
CA ALA A 84 -15.43 3.99 -14.01
C ALA A 84 -14.82 2.82 -14.79
N ASP A 85 -15.66 1.90 -15.27
CA ASP A 85 -15.28 0.77 -16.12
C ASP A 85 -15.28 1.18 -17.60
N ARG A 86 -14.09 1.23 -18.21
CA ARG A 86 -13.92 1.59 -19.63
C ARG A 86 -14.38 0.49 -20.59
N LYS A 87 -14.61 -0.73 -20.12
CA LYS A 87 -15.01 -1.88 -20.95
C LYS A 87 -16.52 -2.03 -21.05
N THR A 88 -17.21 -1.92 -19.91
CA THR A 88 -18.67 -2.13 -19.82
C THR A 88 -19.46 -0.83 -19.68
N ASN A 89 -18.77 0.32 -19.66
CA ASN A 89 -19.39 1.63 -19.45
C ASN A 89 -20.25 1.67 -18.18
N MET A 90 -19.71 1.13 -17.09
CA MET A 90 -20.33 1.14 -15.77
C MET A 90 -19.64 2.14 -14.86
N VAL A 91 -20.40 2.73 -13.93
CA VAL A 91 -19.87 3.55 -12.85
C VAL A 91 -20.22 2.90 -11.53
N PHE A 92 -19.19 2.67 -10.70
CA PHE A 92 -19.31 2.17 -9.35
C PHE A 92 -18.99 3.29 -8.37
N ILE A 93 -19.76 3.41 -7.30
CA ILE A 93 -19.60 4.46 -6.29
C ILE A 93 -19.61 3.78 -4.92
N PHE A 94 -18.59 4.02 -4.10
CA PHE A 94 -18.45 3.36 -2.80
C PHE A 94 -17.69 4.25 -1.81
N MET A 95 -17.93 4.05 -0.52
CA MET A 95 -17.20 4.74 0.54
C MET A 95 -15.80 4.15 0.70
N GLU A 96 -14.79 5.02 0.80
CA GLU A 96 -13.40 4.61 1.01
C GLU A 96 -13.28 3.69 2.24
N GLY A 97 -12.59 2.56 2.09
CA GLY A 97 -12.40 1.59 3.17
C GLY A 97 -13.63 0.74 3.54
N ALA A 98 -14.77 0.92 2.86
CA ALA A 98 -16.02 0.19 3.10
C ALA A 98 -16.64 -0.34 1.79
N PHE A 99 -15.80 -0.80 0.85
CA PHE A 99 -16.25 -1.22 -0.48
C PHE A 99 -17.32 -2.32 -0.43
N ARG A 100 -17.17 -3.35 0.44
CA ARG A 100 -18.12 -4.48 0.46
C ARG A 100 -19.51 -4.07 0.92
N GLU A 101 -19.60 -3.08 1.80
CA GLU A 101 -20.83 -2.65 2.44
C GLU A 101 -21.54 -1.51 1.70
N SER A 102 -20.80 -0.70 0.95
CA SER A 102 -21.29 0.59 0.43
C SER A 102 -21.39 0.69 -1.08
N VAL A 103 -20.94 -0.32 -1.81
CA VAL A 103 -20.85 -0.27 -3.28
C VAL A 103 -22.23 -0.20 -3.95
N GLU A 104 -22.43 0.91 -4.65
CA GLU A 104 -23.53 1.17 -5.57
C GLU A 104 -22.98 1.13 -7.01
N TYR A 105 -23.80 0.74 -7.99
CA TYR A 105 -23.41 0.79 -9.40
C TYR A 105 -24.52 1.35 -10.28
N LYS A 106 -24.12 1.99 -11.38
CA LYS A 106 -25.02 2.50 -12.42
C LYS A 106 -24.50 2.07 -13.80
N PRO A 107 -25.26 1.29 -14.57
CA PRO A 107 -24.97 1.08 -15.98
C PRO A 107 -25.23 2.37 -16.77
N LEU A 108 -24.34 2.71 -17.72
CA LEU A 108 -24.58 3.79 -18.68
C LEU A 108 -25.15 3.30 -20.01
N ASP A 109 -25.10 2.00 -20.26
CA ASP A 109 -25.67 1.30 -21.42
C ASP A 109 -26.58 0.14 -20.97
N ASP A 110 -27.41 -0.38 -21.88
CA ASP A 110 -28.25 -1.55 -21.63
C ASP A 110 -27.38 -2.79 -21.34
N MET A 111 -27.56 -3.38 -20.16
CA MET A 111 -26.71 -4.47 -19.67
C MET A 111 -27.53 -5.52 -18.91
N THR A 112 -27.10 -6.78 -18.96
CA THR A 112 -27.73 -7.86 -18.20
C THR A 112 -27.28 -7.87 -16.73
N PRO A 113 -28.09 -8.39 -15.79
CA PRO A 113 -27.66 -8.58 -14.39
C PRO A 113 -26.41 -9.45 -14.24
N LEU A 114 -26.18 -10.38 -15.18
CA LEU A 114 -25.00 -11.25 -15.16
C LEU A 114 -23.72 -10.48 -15.46
N ASP A 115 -23.77 -9.58 -16.45
CA ASP A 115 -22.65 -8.73 -16.83
C ASP A 115 -22.31 -7.75 -15.70
N ALA A 116 -23.33 -7.20 -15.03
CA ALA A 116 -23.15 -6.35 -13.84
C ALA A 116 -22.40 -7.10 -12.73
N ALA A 117 -22.81 -8.34 -12.43
CA ALA A 117 -22.17 -9.17 -11.43
C ALA A 117 -20.72 -9.54 -11.80
N ALA A 118 -20.45 -9.75 -13.09
CA ALA A 118 -19.09 -10.00 -13.58
C ALA A 118 -18.20 -8.77 -13.40
N ALA A 119 -18.66 -7.59 -13.84
CA ALA A 119 -17.92 -6.34 -13.69
C ALA A 119 -17.67 -5.98 -12.23
N MET A 120 -18.65 -6.22 -11.35
CA MET A 120 -18.52 -6.05 -9.89
C MET A 120 -17.41 -6.92 -9.30
N ARG A 121 -17.34 -8.19 -9.71
CA ARG A 121 -16.31 -9.13 -9.25
C ARG A 121 -14.93 -8.68 -9.71
N GLU A 122 -14.82 -8.35 -10.99
CA GLU A 122 -13.57 -7.90 -11.62
C GLU A 122 -13.09 -6.57 -11.02
N LEU A 123 -13.99 -5.63 -10.69
CA LEU A 123 -13.63 -4.43 -9.94
C LEU A 123 -13.08 -4.78 -8.56
N GLY A 124 -13.72 -5.70 -7.84
CA GLY A 124 -13.26 -6.16 -6.54
C GLY A 124 -11.86 -6.78 -6.60
N ASP A 125 -11.57 -7.57 -7.63
CA ASP A 125 -10.24 -8.14 -7.87
C ASP A 125 -9.22 -7.07 -8.25
N TRP A 126 -9.59 -6.14 -9.14
CA TRP A 126 -8.74 -5.02 -9.53
C TRP A 126 -8.39 -4.12 -8.35
N LEU A 127 -9.36 -3.76 -7.51
CA LEU A 127 -9.11 -3.00 -6.28
C LEU A 127 -8.19 -3.76 -5.34
N ARG A 128 -8.37 -5.07 -5.16
CA ARG A 128 -7.46 -5.89 -4.33
C ARG A 128 -6.03 -5.92 -4.88
N LEU A 129 -5.86 -5.94 -6.20
CA LEU A 129 -4.57 -6.13 -6.84
C LEU A 129 -3.77 -4.83 -7.02
N TYR A 130 -4.46 -3.71 -7.21
CA TYR A 130 -3.85 -2.43 -7.57
C TYR A 130 -4.14 -1.28 -6.58
N HIS A 131 -5.22 -1.40 -5.79
CA HIS A 131 -5.70 -0.35 -4.88
C HIS A 131 -6.10 -0.92 -3.52
N ALA A 132 -5.30 -1.85 -2.99
CA ALA A 132 -5.59 -2.51 -1.70
C ALA A 132 -5.63 -1.49 -0.54
N ASP A 133 -4.94 -0.37 -0.70
CA ASP A 133 -4.94 0.80 0.18
C ASP A 133 -6.31 1.48 0.27
N MET A 134 -7.14 1.39 -0.78
CA MET A 134 -8.49 1.97 -0.84
C MET A 134 -9.56 1.06 -0.23
N LEU A 135 -9.24 -0.23 -0.03
CA LEU A 135 -10.15 -1.23 0.54
C LEU A 135 -10.08 -1.32 2.07
N GLY A 136 -9.04 -0.75 2.69
CA GLY A 136 -8.89 -0.67 4.14
C GLY A 136 -8.87 0.79 4.57
N GLY A 137 -9.70 1.15 5.56
CA GLY A 137 -9.84 2.54 6.01
C GLY A 137 -8.52 3.30 6.15
N ASN A 138 -8.56 4.56 5.68
CA ASN A 138 -7.60 5.68 5.64
C ASN A 138 -6.29 5.60 6.48
N GLU A 139 -6.27 4.84 7.57
CA GLU A 139 -5.10 4.60 8.41
C GLU A 139 -3.98 3.81 7.70
N THR A 140 -4.29 2.88 6.79
CA THR A 140 -3.28 1.99 6.16
C THR A 140 -2.45 2.69 5.08
N ALA A 141 -3.10 3.38 4.13
CA ALA A 141 -2.41 4.13 3.07
C ALA A 141 -1.53 5.24 3.63
N SER A 142 -2.08 6.00 4.59
CA SER A 142 -1.36 7.04 5.31
C SER A 142 -0.19 6.45 6.12
N LYS A 143 -0.33 5.27 6.71
CA LYS A 143 0.76 4.56 7.40
C LYS A 143 1.86 4.10 6.42
N ILE A 144 1.50 3.55 5.26
CA ILE A 144 2.47 3.14 4.23
C ILE A 144 3.28 4.35 3.74
N ASN A 145 2.62 5.48 3.47
CA ASN A 145 3.29 6.72 3.10
C ASN A 145 4.24 7.23 4.20
N ARG A 146 3.82 7.20 5.48
CA ARG A 146 4.69 7.54 6.61
C ARG A 146 5.89 6.62 6.73
N MET A 147 5.71 5.30 6.54
CA MET A 147 6.82 4.34 6.57
C MET A 147 7.80 4.58 5.43
N ARG A 148 7.31 4.85 4.21
CA ARG A 148 8.15 5.17 3.04
C ARG A 148 8.97 6.43 3.28
N VAL A 149 8.33 7.51 3.73
CA VAL A 149 9.01 8.78 4.05
C VAL A 149 10.02 8.57 5.17
N GLY A 150 9.64 7.87 6.24
CA GLY A 150 10.52 7.54 7.36
C GLY A 150 11.76 6.75 6.94
N ALA A 151 11.59 5.75 6.08
CA ALA A 151 12.70 4.95 5.54
C ALA A 151 13.68 5.79 4.71
N LEU A 152 13.17 6.70 3.86
CA LEU A 152 14.01 7.60 3.07
C LEU A 152 14.84 8.54 3.96
N VAL A 153 14.23 9.09 5.01
CA VAL A 153 14.93 9.92 6.01
C VAL A 153 16.02 9.11 6.71
N ALA A 154 15.69 7.90 7.16
CA ALA A 154 16.64 7.02 7.84
C ALA A 154 17.82 6.63 6.94
N GLU A 155 17.56 6.33 5.67
CA GLU A 155 18.59 5.98 4.69
C GLU A 155 19.52 7.17 4.43
N ALA A 156 18.97 8.37 4.21
CA ALA A 156 19.77 9.57 3.99
C ALA A 156 20.63 9.92 5.22
N ARG A 157 20.07 9.82 6.43
CA ARG A 157 20.81 10.01 7.68
C ARG A 157 21.98 9.02 7.79
N LYS A 158 21.72 7.73 7.55
CA LYS A 158 22.75 6.67 7.61
C LYS A 158 23.84 6.87 6.55
N LYS A 159 23.49 7.31 5.33
CA LYS A 159 24.46 7.64 4.27
C LYS A 159 25.42 8.76 4.68
N GLN A 160 24.97 9.68 5.51
CA GLN A 160 25.81 10.75 6.06
C GLN A 160 26.54 10.35 7.36
N GLY A 161 26.39 9.11 7.84
CA GLY A 161 27.02 8.63 9.06
C GLY A 161 26.45 9.22 10.36
N LEU A 162 25.31 9.92 10.28
CA LEU A 162 24.73 10.61 11.42
C LEU A 162 23.97 9.66 12.35
N THR A 163 24.15 9.82 13.64
CA THR A 163 23.27 9.25 14.67
C THR A 163 21.95 10.02 14.71
N LEU A 164 20.93 9.41 15.32
CA LEU A 164 19.64 10.05 15.54
C LEU A 164 19.76 11.33 16.41
N ARG A 165 20.72 11.37 17.34
CA ARG A 165 20.96 12.55 18.18
C ARG A 165 21.62 13.68 17.41
N GLU A 166 22.61 13.37 16.58
CA GLU A 166 23.26 14.36 15.73
C GLU A 166 22.27 14.95 14.71
N LEU A 167 21.41 14.12 14.11
CA LEU A 167 20.36 14.64 13.23
C LEU A 167 19.38 15.54 14.00
N ALA A 168 19.06 15.21 15.26
CA ALA A 168 18.18 16.03 16.09
C ALA A 168 18.78 17.42 16.35
N GLU A 169 20.07 17.47 16.70
CA GLU A 169 20.80 18.71 16.94
C GLU A 169 20.92 19.55 15.66
N LEU A 170 21.25 18.93 14.52
CA LEU A 170 21.43 19.64 13.26
C LEU A 170 20.11 20.16 12.67
N SER A 171 19.03 19.38 12.77
CA SER A 171 17.73 19.73 12.18
C SER A 171 16.84 20.58 13.09
N GLY A 172 17.16 20.67 14.38
CA GLY A 172 16.27 21.29 15.39
C GLY A 172 14.95 20.54 15.58
N VAL A 173 14.89 19.27 15.19
CA VAL A 173 13.76 18.36 15.41
C VAL A 173 14.10 17.43 16.57
N SER A 174 13.17 17.20 17.49
CA SER A 174 13.46 16.36 18.64
C SER A 174 13.84 14.93 18.23
N TYR A 175 14.81 14.34 18.95
CA TYR A 175 15.22 12.95 18.78
C TYR A 175 14.03 11.97 18.77
N GLN A 176 13.06 12.20 19.66
CA GLN A 176 11.86 11.38 19.80
C GLN A 176 10.97 11.46 18.55
N ASN A 177 10.82 12.66 17.96
CA ASN A 177 10.06 12.83 16.74
C ASN A 177 10.78 12.17 15.56
N ILE A 178 12.10 12.36 15.42
CA ILE A 178 12.88 11.70 14.37
C ILE A 178 12.75 10.18 14.47
N THR A 179 12.83 9.62 15.69
CA THR A 179 12.66 8.18 15.93
C THR A 179 11.26 7.71 15.49
N LYS A 180 10.20 8.45 15.83
CA LYS A 180 8.84 8.08 15.41
C LYS A 180 8.62 8.27 13.91
N ILE A 181 9.25 9.26 13.29
CA ILE A 181 9.21 9.52 11.85
C ILE A 181 9.88 8.37 11.08
N GLU A 182 11.11 8.01 11.43
CA GLU A 182 11.84 6.91 10.76
C GLU A 182 11.11 5.57 10.86
N ASN A 183 10.32 5.38 11.92
CA ASN A 183 9.50 4.18 12.13
C ASN A 183 8.07 4.27 11.55
N GLY A 184 7.72 5.36 10.85
CA GLY A 184 6.37 5.56 10.27
C GLY A 184 5.24 5.74 11.31
N LYS A 185 5.60 5.95 12.58
CA LYS A 185 4.70 6.10 13.74
C LYS A 185 4.32 7.55 14.03
N TYR A 186 4.75 8.51 13.20
CA TYR A 186 4.47 9.93 13.40
C TYR A 186 3.79 10.56 12.20
N ASN A 187 2.64 11.20 12.42
CA ASN A 187 2.04 12.08 11.44
C ASN A 187 2.85 13.38 11.36
N VAL A 188 3.85 13.39 10.49
CA VAL A 188 4.82 14.47 10.37
C VAL A 188 4.22 15.65 9.62
N SER A 189 4.36 16.87 10.14
CA SER A 189 4.00 18.07 9.40
C SER A 189 5.02 18.35 8.29
N ILE A 190 4.58 19.06 7.26
CA ILE A 190 5.46 19.49 6.15
C ILE A 190 6.64 20.33 6.70
N ASP A 191 6.42 21.14 7.73
CA ASP A 191 7.49 21.96 8.34
C ASP A 191 8.59 21.12 8.97
N ILE A 192 8.22 20.06 9.71
CA ILE A 192 9.20 19.15 10.32
C ILE A 192 9.93 18.36 9.24
N LEU A 193 9.19 17.89 8.23
CA LEU A 193 9.78 17.16 7.11
C LEU A 193 10.76 18.06 6.33
N ASN A 194 10.41 19.33 6.10
CA ASN A 194 11.28 20.32 5.46
C ASN A 194 12.59 20.54 6.23
N LYS A 195 12.55 20.65 7.56
CA LYS A 195 13.76 20.77 8.38
C LYS A 195 14.70 19.58 8.22
N LEU A 196 14.13 18.36 8.23
CA LEU A 196 14.90 17.14 8.02
C LEU A 196 15.47 17.08 6.60
N CYS A 197 14.66 17.41 5.60
CA CYS A 197 15.11 17.44 4.21
C CYS A 197 16.24 18.45 3.98
N ALA A 198 16.11 19.67 4.52
CA ALA A 198 17.14 20.70 4.44
C ALA A 198 18.47 20.25 5.07
N THR A 199 18.39 19.54 6.21
CA THR A 199 19.57 19.02 6.90
C THR A 199 20.22 17.86 6.13
N LEU A 200 19.40 16.98 5.55
CA LEU A 200 19.85 15.77 4.85
C LEU A 200 20.14 15.98 3.36
N GLY A 201 19.99 17.21 2.84
CA GLY A 201 20.15 17.51 1.41
C GLY A 201 19.10 16.84 0.52
N LEU A 202 17.91 16.58 1.06
CA LEU A 202 16.77 16.02 0.34
C LEU A 202 15.83 17.13 -0.15
N LYS A 203 15.01 16.81 -1.16
CA LYS A 203 13.90 17.66 -1.62
C LYS A 203 12.57 16.91 -1.48
N ILE A 204 11.52 17.63 -1.11
CA ILE A 204 10.15 17.10 -1.22
C ILE A 204 9.74 17.21 -2.68
N ASP A 205 9.33 16.08 -3.26
CA ASP A 205 8.83 16.00 -4.62
C ASP A 205 7.39 15.48 -4.62
N LEU A 206 6.50 16.23 -5.24
CA LEU A 206 5.07 15.93 -5.35
C LEU A 206 4.69 15.48 -6.77
N SER A 207 5.63 15.41 -7.71
CA SER A 207 5.34 15.13 -9.13
C SER A 207 4.94 13.67 -9.43
N GLY A 208 4.85 12.82 -8.40
CA GLY A 208 4.46 11.40 -8.48
C GLY A 208 3.16 11.08 -7.74
N TYR A 209 2.39 12.11 -7.37
CA TYR A 209 0.98 12.02 -7.01
C TYR A 209 0.10 12.37 -8.21
#